data_AF-A0A7V2JH54-F1
#
_entry.id   AF-A0A7V2JH54-F1
#
_cell.length_a   1.000
_cell.length_b   1.000
_cell.length_c   1.000
_cell.angle_alpha   90.00
_cell.angle_beta   90.00
_cell.angle_gamma   90.00
#
_symmetry.space_group_name_H-M   'P 1'
#
loop_
_entity.id
_entity.type
_entity.pdbx_description
1 polymer ?
#
loop_
_entity_poly.entity_id
_entity_poly.type
_entity_poly.pdbx_seq_one_letter_code
_entity_poly.pdbx_strand_id
1 'polypeptide(L)'
;MMLIASCFIPSIGIGLLVGYLFEARGDEILLYLVGGFIMGIIIAVLVVRHRMISEENDVSAITRNRDLKTTGYRFRSDHHRIRMVNRLVFIGIPLVVLLFWGGHHLATRDRTSAIYTPAVQVSTPRLIRVQVDKDGFTETKRREIFRSIVRAEDRAFAAAERKYPLPNPRSAGYTEVGARAQLARQAQTAHTLAETYKKGVANRYGIDMGKIGSIISEGIHEDWALPKP
;
A
#
# COMPACT_ATOMS: atom_id res chain seq x y z
N MET A 1 28.37 -11.94 -10.36
CA MET A 1 27.11 -11.34 -10.89
C MET A 1 26.91 -11.81 -12.33
N MET A 2 26.56 -13.08 -12.55
CA MET A 2 26.45 -13.67 -13.90
C MET A 2 25.39 -14.79 -13.99
N LEU A 3 24.35 -14.75 -13.14
CA LEU A 3 23.35 -15.83 -13.03
C LEU A 3 21.88 -15.40 -13.26
N ILE A 4 21.61 -14.14 -13.64
CA ILE A 4 20.23 -13.66 -13.84
C ILE A 4 19.74 -13.88 -15.28
N ALA A 5 20.64 -14.11 -16.25
CA ALA A 5 20.29 -14.23 -17.66
C ALA A 5 19.64 -15.58 -18.05
N SER A 6 19.69 -16.62 -17.20
CA SER A 6 19.24 -17.97 -17.58
C SER A 6 17.77 -18.28 -17.27
N CYS A 7 17.04 -17.41 -16.54
CA CYS A 7 15.67 -17.70 -16.11
C CYS A 7 14.57 -17.06 -16.97
N PHE A 8 14.91 -16.13 -17.88
CA PHE A 8 13.91 -15.38 -18.66
C PHE A 8 13.57 -15.98 -20.03
N ILE A 9 14.38 -16.91 -20.53
CA ILE A 9 14.20 -17.50 -21.87
C ILE A 9 13.03 -18.51 -21.95
N PRO A 10 12.70 -19.34 -20.92
CA PRO A 10 11.62 -20.32 -21.08
C PRO A 10 10.19 -19.75 -20.93
N SER A 11 10.02 -18.58 -20.32
CA SER A 11 8.67 -18.03 -20.01
C SER A 11 7.91 -17.55 -21.24
N ILE A 12 8.61 -16.99 -22.22
CA ILE A 12 8.00 -16.52 -23.48
C ILE A 12 7.57 -17.72 -24.35
N GLY A 13 8.36 -18.80 -24.33
CA GLY A 13 8.05 -20.02 -25.09
C GLY A 13 6.78 -20.73 -24.63
N ILE A 14 6.52 -20.76 -23.31
CA ILE A 14 5.32 -21.40 -22.75
C ILE A 14 4.05 -20.62 -23.11
N GLY A 15 4.09 -19.29 -23.10
CA GLY A 15 2.94 -18.46 -23.48
C GLY A 15 2.52 -18.66 -24.94
N LEU A 16 3.50 -18.73 -25.85
CA LEU A 16 3.25 -19.01 -27.27
C LEU A 16 2.77 -20.46 -27.51
N LEU A 17 3.32 -21.44 -26.77
CA LEU A 17 2.90 -22.84 -26.91
C LEU A 17 1.45 -23.04 -26.42
N VAL A 18 1.06 -22.42 -25.30
CA VAL A 18 -0.31 -22.49 -24.78
C VAL A 18 -1.29 -21.73 -25.70
N GLY A 19 -0.90 -20.56 -26.21
CA GLY A 19 -1.69 -19.82 -27.19
C GLY A 19 -1.79 -20.48 -28.57
N TYR A 20 -0.90 -21.42 -28.88
CA TYR A 20 -0.99 -22.25 -30.09
C TYR A 20 -1.83 -23.52 -29.87
N LEU A 21 -1.84 -24.06 -28.65
CA LEU A 21 -2.63 -25.23 -28.26
C LEU A 21 -4.11 -24.92 -28.03
N PHE A 22 -4.41 -23.71 -27.57
CA PHE A 22 -5.77 -23.19 -27.48
C PHE A 22 -5.96 -22.23 -28.64
N GLU A 23 -6.90 -22.51 -29.53
CA GLU A 23 -7.24 -21.72 -30.73
C GLU A 23 -7.84 -20.34 -30.32
N ALA A 24 -7.02 -19.55 -29.65
CA ALA A 24 -7.42 -18.36 -28.93
C ALA A 24 -7.64 -17.21 -29.92
N ARG A 25 -8.80 -16.55 -29.81
CA ARG A 25 -9.04 -15.30 -30.53
C ARG A 25 -8.04 -14.25 -30.04
N GLY A 26 -7.62 -13.34 -30.92
CA GLY A 26 -6.50 -12.40 -30.66
C GLY A 26 -6.55 -11.64 -29.33
N ASP A 27 -7.76 -11.42 -28.80
CA ASP A 27 -7.99 -10.71 -27.54
C ASP A 27 -7.64 -11.56 -26.30
N GLU A 28 -7.75 -12.89 -26.41
CA GLU A 28 -7.44 -13.83 -25.32
C GLU A 28 -5.93 -14.09 -25.19
N ILE A 29 -5.18 -13.99 -26.29
CA ILE A 29 -3.72 -14.15 -26.31
C ILE A 29 -3.05 -13.13 -25.38
N LEU A 30 -3.54 -11.89 -25.36
CA LEU A 30 -3.00 -10.85 -24.48
C LEU A 30 -3.23 -11.19 -23.01
N LEU A 31 -4.39 -11.75 -22.66
CA LEU A 31 -4.70 -12.17 -21.29
C LEU A 31 -3.76 -13.28 -20.82
N TYR A 32 -3.48 -14.27 -21.67
CA TYR A 32 -2.55 -15.35 -21.35
C TYR A 32 -1.11 -14.86 -21.22
N LEU A 33 -0.67 -13.92 -22.06
CA LEU A 33 0.67 -13.33 -21.96
C LEU A 33 0.84 -12.51 -20.68
N VAL A 34 -0.15 -11.68 -20.33
CA VAL A 34 -0.12 -10.87 -19.10
C VAL A 34 -0.20 -11.78 -17.86
N GLY A 35 -1.09 -12.78 -17.88
CA GLY A 35 -1.23 -13.76 -16.80
C GLY A 35 0.05 -14.57 -16.58
N GLY A 36 0.67 -15.06 -17.65
CA GLY A 36 1.95 -15.78 -17.61
C GLY A 36 3.09 -14.93 -17.07
N PHE A 37 3.16 -13.65 -17.45
CA PHE A 37 4.15 -12.71 -16.95
C PHE A 37 4.00 -12.44 -15.45
N ILE A 38 2.76 -12.19 -14.99
CA ILE A 38 2.46 -11.98 -13.57
C ILE A 38 2.81 -13.23 -12.75
N MET A 39 2.42 -14.42 -13.21
CA MET A 39 2.78 -15.69 -12.55
C MET A 39 4.29 -15.90 -12.50
N GLY A 40 5.03 -15.56 -13.57
CA GLY A 40 6.49 -15.59 -13.58
C GLY A 40 7.11 -14.68 -12.52
N ILE A 41 6.61 -13.47 -12.34
CA ILE A 41 7.06 -12.54 -11.29
C ILE A 41 6.79 -13.12 -9.90
N ILE A 42 5.59 -13.68 -9.66
CA ILE A 42 5.22 -14.27 -8.37
C ILE A 42 6.16 -15.44 -8.03
N ILE A 43 6.42 -16.34 -8.99
CA ILE A 43 7.34 -17.47 -8.81
C ILE A 43 8.75 -16.97 -8.50
N ALA A 44 9.25 -15.97 -9.24
CA ALA A 44 10.58 -15.41 -8.99
C ALA A 44 10.71 -14.82 -7.58
N VAL A 45 9.70 -14.08 -7.11
CA VAL A 45 9.66 -13.53 -5.75
C VAL A 45 9.62 -14.64 -4.70
N LEU A 46 8.83 -15.70 -4.93
CA LEU A 46 8.76 -16.86 -4.02
C LEU A 46 10.10 -17.60 -3.94
N VAL A 47 10.80 -17.79 -5.06
CA VAL A 47 12.13 -18.43 -5.08
C VAL A 47 13.15 -17.59 -4.32
N VAL A 48 13.18 -16.27 -4.54
CA VAL A 48 14.07 -15.37 -3.79
C VAL A 48 13.77 -15.41 -2.29
N ARG A 49 12.49 -15.40 -1.91
CA ARG A 49 12.06 -15.50 -0.51
C ARG A 49 12.48 -16.83 0.11
N HIS A 50 12.25 -17.95 -0.58
CA HIS A 50 12.63 -19.27 -0.10
C HIS A 50 14.14 -19.39 0.10
N ARG A 51 14.93 -18.84 -0.83
CA ARG A 51 16.39 -18.83 -0.72
C ARG A 51 16.88 -18.00 0.48
N MET A 52 16.30 -16.83 0.74
CA MET A 52 16.66 -16.04 1.92
C MET A 52 16.35 -16.77 3.23
N ILE A 53 15.21 -17.46 3.31
CA ILE A 53 14.84 -18.24 4.50
C ILE A 53 15.77 -19.44 4.69
N SER A 54 16.18 -20.09 3.61
CA SER A 54 17.15 -21.19 3.66
C SER A 54 18.51 -20.73 4.19
N GLU A 55 19.01 -19.59 3.74
CA GLU A 55 20.30 -19.04 4.19
C GLU A 55 20.24 -18.59 5.67
N GLU A 56 19.11 -18.07 6.15
CA GLU A 56 18.93 -17.68 7.54
C GLU A 56 18.96 -18.89 8.50
N ASN A 57 18.39 -20.03 8.06
CA ASN A 57 18.42 -21.28 8.82
C ASN A 57 19.84 -21.87 8.92
N ASP A 58 20.62 -21.87 7.83
CA ASP A 58 22.00 -22.37 7.84
C ASP A 58 22.94 -21.50 8.68
N VAL A 59 22.80 -20.17 8.63
CA VAL A 59 23.58 -19.26 9.47
C VAL A 59 23.26 -19.47 10.95
N SER A 60 21.98 -19.70 11.30
CA SER A 60 21.57 -19.95 12.68
C SER A 60 22.16 -21.25 13.25
N ALA A 61 22.28 -22.30 12.42
CA ALA A 61 22.88 -23.57 12.80
C ALA A 61 24.40 -23.45 13.01
N ILE A 62 25.09 -22.64 12.19
CA ILE A 62 26.53 -22.39 12.32
C ILE A 62 26.84 -21.54 13.56
N THR A 63 26.01 -20.54 13.89
CA THR A 63 26.22 -19.72 15.10
C THR A 63 25.98 -20.48 16.40
N ARG A 64 25.06 -21.46 16.42
CA ARG A 64 24.77 -22.24 17.63
C ARG A 64 25.91 -23.19 18.04
N ASN A 65 26.77 -23.59 17.10
CA ASN A 65 27.95 -24.43 17.38
C ASN A 65 29.25 -23.66 17.62
N ARG A 66 29.30 -22.34 17.38
CA ARG A 66 30.53 -21.54 17.50
C ARG A 66 30.70 -20.80 18.83
N ASP A 67 29.70 -20.83 19.70
CA ASP A 67 29.74 -20.18 21.01
C ASP A 67 30.62 -20.89 22.05
N LEU A 68 31.40 -21.91 21.65
CA LEU A 68 32.30 -22.61 22.57
C LEU A 68 33.79 -22.29 22.42
N LYS A 69 34.29 -21.72 21.31
CA LYS A 69 35.73 -21.39 21.22
C LYS A 69 36.01 -20.18 20.32
N THR A 70 36.73 -19.23 20.92
CA THR A 70 37.68 -18.27 20.31
C THR A 70 37.15 -17.02 19.58
N THR A 71 37.25 -15.89 20.28
CA THR A 71 37.99 -14.67 19.90
C THR A 71 37.97 -14.19 18.43
N GLY A 72 37.45 -12.98 18.21
CA GLY A 72 38.24 -11.94 17.54
C GLY A 72 38.11 -11.73 16.04
N TYR A 73 37.01 -12.11 15.38
CA TYR A 73 36.77 -11.73 13.98
C TYR A 73 35.61 -10.73 13.84
N ARG A 74 35.94 -9.49 13.43
CA ARG A 74 34.97 -8.45 13.06
C ARG A 74 34.24 -8.87 11.79
N PHE A 75 33.03 -9.41 11.93
CA PHE A 75 32.11 -9.63 10.81
C PHE A 75 31.54 -8.27 10.37
N ARG A 76 32.13 -7.67 9.34
CA ARG A 76 31.64 -6.44 8.70
C ARG A 76 30.36 -6.80 7.93
N SER A 77 29.23 -6.59 8.59
CA SER A 77 27.91 -7.02 8.14
C SER A 77 27.43 -6.30 6.87
N ASP A 78 27.18 -7.08 5.82
CA ASP A 78 26.49 -6.70 4.57
C ASP A 78 24.97 -6.45 4.77
N HIS A 79 24.56 -5.95 5.93
CA HIS A 79 23.16 -5.68 6.29
C HIS A 79 22.48 -4.59 5.44
N HIS A 80 23.25 -3.77 4.72
CA HIS A 80 22.69 -2.71 3.87
C HIS A 80 22.08 -3.22 2.57
N ARG A 81 22.51 -4.37 2.04
CA ARG A 81 22.01 -4.90 0.76
C ARG A 81 20.63 -5.55 0.88
N ILE A 82 20.35 -6.25 1.99
CA ILE A 82 19.07 -6.93 2.22
C ILE A 82 17.92 -5.93 2.45
N ARG A 83 18.23 -4.77 3.07
CA ARG A 83 17.22 -3.71 3.36
C ARG A 83 16.71 -2.98 2.10
N MET A 84 17.50 -2.91 1.03
CA MET A 84 17.07 -2.25 -0.22
C MET A 84 16.18 -3.14 -1.10
N VAL A 85 16.45 -4.44 -1.16
CA VAL A 85 15.70 -5.37 -2.03
C VAL A 85 14.23 -5.50 -1.57
N ASN A 86 13.98 -5.55 -0.26
CA ASN A 86 12.60 -5.61 0.25
C ASN A 86 11.79 -4.33 0.00
N ARG A 87 12.40 -3.15 -0.02
CA ARG A 87 11.66 -1.89 -0.27
C ARG A 87 11.20 -1.77 -1.72
N LEU A 88 11.98 -2.28 -2.68
CA LEU A 88 11.66 -2.23 -4.10
C LEU A 88 10.52 -3.20 -4.47
N VAL A 89 10.49 -4.39 -3.85
CA VAL A 89 9.48 -5.42 -4.12
C VAL A 89 8.11 -5.04 -3.55
N PHE A 90 8.04 -4.50 -2.33
CA PHE A 90 6.76 -4.18 -1.69
C PHE A 90 6.09 -2.89 -2.18
N ILE A 91 6.86 -1.94 -2.71
CA ILE A 91 6.33 -0.65 -3.21
C ILE A 91 6.10 -0.69 -4.73
N GLY A 92 6.93 -1.40 -5.49
CA GLY A 92 6.84 -1.42 -6.95
C GLY A 92 5.65 -2.24 -7.50
N ILE A 93 5.36 -3.39 -6.89
CA ILE A 93 4.34 -4.33 -7.40
C ILE A 93 2.91 -3.77 -7.30
N PRO A 94 2.47 -3.13 -6.20
CA PRO A 94 1.13 -2.55 -6.12
C PRO A 94 0.91 -1.41 -7.12
N LEU A 95 1.94 -0.64 -7.44
CA LEU A 95 1.84 0.52 -8.34
C LEU A 95 1.62 0.10 -9.80
N VAL A 96 2.28 -0.99 -10.23
CA VAL A 96 2.09 -1.57 -11.57
C VAL A 96 0.69 -2.17 -11.72
N VAL A 97 0.16 -2.81 -10.67
CA VAL A 97 -1.22 -3.35 -10.67
C VAL A 97 -2.26 -2.23 -10.72
N LEU A 98 -2.04 -1.12 -9.98
CA LEU A 98 -2.92 0.05 -10.00
C LEU A 98 -2.97 0.73 -11.37
N LEU A 99 -1.82 0.85 -12.06
CA LEU A 99 -1.75 1.44 -13.40
C LEU A 99 -2.44 0.56 -14.45
N PHE A 100 -2.35 -0.77 -14.33
CA PHE A 100 -2.99 -1.68 -15.28
C PHE A 100 -4.50 -1.79 -15.07
N TRP A 101 -4.98 -1.73 -13.82
CA TRP A 101 -6.42 -1.80 -13.53
C TRP A 101 -7.15 -0.49 -13.89
N GLY A 102 -6.50 0.67 -13.74
CA GLY A 102 -7.10 1.97 -14.09
C GLY A 102 -7.32 2.18 -15.59
N GLY A 103 -6.47 1.63 -16.46
CA GLY A 103 -6.56 1.81 -17.91
C GLY A 103 -7.71 1.05 -18.57
N HIS A 104 -8.09 -0.12 -18.03
CA HIS A 104 -9.08 -1.00 -18.67
C HIS A 104 -10.53 -0.48 -18.53
N HIS A 105 -10.80 0.41 -17.57
CA HIS A 105 -12.15 0.92 -17.30
C HIS A 105 -12.53 2.17 -18.11
N LEU A 106 -11.58 2.78 -18.81
CA LEU A 106 -11.79 4.03 -19.56
C LEU A 106 -12.06 3.82 -21.05
N ALA A 107 -12.00 2.59 -21.57
CA ALA A 107 -12.10 2.32 -23.01
C ALA A 107 -13.49 1.92 -23.54
N THR A 108 -14.54 1.81 -22.70
CA THR A 108 -15.87 1.32 -23.14
C THR A 108 -16.99 2.37 -23.09
N ARG A 109 -16.68 3.65 -22.88
CA ARG A 109 -17.68 4.72 -22.86
C ARG A 109 -17.36 5.74 -23.93
N ASP A 110 -17.90 5.55 -25.13
CA ASP A 110 -18.56 6.61 -25.92
C ASP A 110 -18.84 6.15 -27.35
N ARG A 111 -20.03 5.59 -27.55
CA ARG A 111 -20.71 5.57 -28.84
C ARG A 111 -22.22 5.51 -28.61
N THR A 112 -22.79 6.64 -28.21
CA THR A 112 -24.22 6.89 -28.47
C THR A 112 -24.38 8.26 -29.11
N SER A 113 -25.04 8.22 -30.26
CA SER A 113 -25.37 9.25 -31.21
C SER A 113 -26.01 10.51 -30.60
N ALA A 114 -25.44 11.66 -30.92
CA ALA A 114 -26.07 12.96 -30.72
C ALA A 114 -27.22 13.12 -31.73
N ILE A 115 -28.45 13.00 -31.25
CA ILE A 115 -29.66 13.45 -31.95
C ILE A 115 -29.82 14.94 -31.64
N TYR A 116 -29.71 15.76 -32.68
CA TYR A 116 -29.87 17.20 -32.63
C TYR A 116 -31.35 17.55 -32.34
N THR A 117 -31.63 18.14 -31.19
CA THR A 117 -32.93 18.76 -30.89
C THR A 117 -32.72 20.27 -30.69
N PRO A 118 -33.49 21.13 -31.39
CA PRO A 118 -33.32 22.57 -31.32
C PRO A 118 -33.69 23.13 -29.93
N ALA A 119 -32.86 24.07 -29.47
CA ALA A 119 -32.89 24.65 -28.14
C ALA A 119 -34.15 25.49 -27.90
N VAL A 120 -35.02 25.01 -27.01
CA VAL A 120 -36.04 25.85 -26.35
C VAL A 120 -35.41 26.39 -25.08
N GLN A 121 -35.11 27.69 -25.04
CA GLN A 121 -34.64 28.37 -23.84
C GLN A 121 -35.80 28.56 -22.85
N VAL A 122 -36.07 27.53 -22.06
CA VAL A 122 -36.91 27.65 -20.86
C VAL A 122 -35.98 28.08 -19.73
N SER A 123 -36.11 29.35 -19.32
CA SER A 123 -35.51 29.89 -18.10
C SER A 123 -36.10 29.16 -16.89
N THR A 124 -35.51 28.01 -16.56
CA THR A 124 -35.85 27.22 -15.39
C THR A 124 -35.33 27.95 -14.14
N PRO A 125 -36.13 28.04 -13.07
CA PRO A 125 -35.63 28.54 -11.79
C PRO A 125 -34.41 27.70 -11.42
N ARG A 126 -33.32 28.36 -10.98
CA ARG A 126 -32.12 27.71 -10.43
C ARG A 126 -32.55 26.79 -9.30
N LEU A 127 -32.87 25.54 -9.63
CA LEU A 127 -33.00 24.48 -8.68
C LEU A 127 -31.61 24.34 -8.10
N ILE A 128 -31.43 24.83 -6.87
CA ILE A 128 -30.30 24.48 -6.03
C ILE A 128 -30.38 22.97 -5.94
N ARG A 129 -29.63 22.29 -6.81
CA ARG A 129 -29.52 20.85 -6.82
C ARG A 129 -28.76 20.55 -5.53
N VAL A 130 -29.51 20.39 -4.44
CA VAL A 130 -29.01 19.79 -3.22
C VAL A 130 -28.58 18.40 -3.67
N GLN A 131 -27.30 18.28 -4.01
CA GLN A 131 -26.74 17.03 -4.49
C GLN A 131 -26.96 16.03 -3.36
N VAL A 132 -27.91 15.11 -3.57
CA VAL A 132 -28.23 14.08 -2.60
C VAL A 132 -26.99 13.23 -2.45
N ASP A 133 -26.54 13.13 -1.20
CA ASP A 133 -25.18 12.79 -0.90
C ASP A 133 -24.89 11.31 -0.80
N LYS A 134 -23.69 10.96 -1.24
CA LYS A 134 -23.00 9.71 -0.89
C LYS A 134 -23.02 9.53 0.64
N ASP A 135 -23.52 8.39 1.08
CA ASP A 135 -23.64 7.98 2.49
C ASP A 135 -24.58 8.81 3.38
N GLY A 136 -25.39 9.69 2.80
CA GLY A 136 -26.37 10.52 3.52
C GLY A 136 -25.80 11.79 4.17
N PHE A 137 -24.61 12.24 3.76
CA PHE A 137 -23.96 13.44 4.32
C PHE A 137 -23.51 14.41 3.26
N THR A 138 -23.82 15.70 3.38
CA THR A 138 -23.25 16.76 2.51
C THR A 138 -21.75 16.67 2.39
N GLU A 139 -21.19 16.95 1.21
CA GLU A 139 -19.74 16.99 1.01
C GLU A 139 -19.06 17.87 2.06
N THR A 140 -19.65 19.02 2.38
CA THR A 140 -19.21 19.90 3.47
C THR A 140 -19.12 19.16 4.80
N LYS A 141 -20.12 18.34 5.13
CA LYS A 141 -20.14 17.52 6.33
C LYS A 141 -19.10 16.40 6.28
N ARG A 142 -18.92 15.72 5.14
CA ARG A 142 -17.88 14.69 4.97
C ARG A 142 -16.48 15.28 5.14
N ARG A 143 -16.21 16.46 4.58
CA ARG A 143 -14.97 17.23 4.79
C ARG A 143 -14.75 17.61 6.25
N GLU A 144 -15.81 18.00 6.97
CA GLU A 144 -15.75 18.28 8.42
C GLU A 144 -15.38 17.02 9.24
N ILE A 145 -16.02 15.89 8.92
CA ILE A 145 -15.74 14.59 9.56
C ILE A 145 -14.29 14.19 9.28
N PHE A 146 -13.84 14.29 8.03
CA PHE A 146 -12.45 14.01 7.64
C PHE A 146 -11.44 14.83 8.45
N ARG A 147 -11.61 16.16 8.54
CA ARG A 147 -10.72 17.00 9.37
C ARG A 147 -10.73 16.60 10.84
N SER A 148 -11.87 16.15 11.36
CA SER A 148 -11.99 15.67 12.73
C SER A 148 -11.22 14.36 12.96
N ILE A 149 -11.23 13.46 11.96
CA ILE A 149 -10.44 12.22 11.96
C ILE A 149 -8.94 12.53 11.94
N VAL A 150 -8.49 13.41 11.03
CA VAL A 150 -7.05 13.77 10.94
C VAL A 150 -6.56 14.37 12.26
N ARG A 151 -7.30 15.31 12.86
CA ARG A 151 -6.97 15.88 14.18
C ARG A 151 -6.93 14.83 15.29
N ALA A 152 -7.76 13.80 15.21
CA ALA A 152 -7.76 12.70 16.17
C ALA A 152 -6.49 11.84 16.01
N GLU A 153 -6.08 11.55 14.78
CA GLU A 153 -4.83 10.84 14.50
C GLU A 153 -3.60 11.64 14.94
N ASP A 154 -3.53 12.93 14.62
CA ASP A 154 -2.45 13.82 15.08
C ASP A 154 -2.34 13.83 16.61
N ARG A 155 -3.48 13.92 17.30
CA ARG A 155 -3.53 13.85 18.77
C ARG A 155 -3.04 12.49 19.30
N ALA A 156 -3.39 11.39 18.63
CA ALA A 156 -2.94 10.06 19.00
C ALA A 156 -1.42 9.92 18.85
N PHE A 157 -0.85 10.41 17.74
CA PHE A 157 0.59 10.43 17.51
C PHE A 157 1.31 11.27 18.57
N ALA A 158 0.87 12.50 18.82
CA ALA A 158 1.46 13.38 19.82
C ALA A 158 1.36 12.81 21.25
N ALA A 159 0.29 12.08 21.58
CA ALA A 159 0.17 11.38 22.86
C ALA A 159 1.10 10.17 22.96
N ALA A 160 1.23 9.38 21.90
CA ALA A 160 2.14 8.24 21.84
C ALA A 160 3.61 8.67 21.92
N GLU A 161 3.99 9.75 21.23
CA GLU A 161 5.34 10.34 21.30
C GLU A 161 5.69 10.83 22.70
N ARG A 162 4.77 11.52 23.38
CA ARG A 162 4.97 11.93 24.78
C ARG A 162 5.13 10.74 25.72
N LYS A 163 4.40 9.65 25.47
CA LYS A 163 4.46 8.44 26.31
C LYS A 163 5.72 7.60 26.04
N TYR A 164 6.16 7.54 24.79
CA TYR A 164 7.31 6.76 24.33
C TYR A 164 8.24 7.64 23.49
N PRO A 165 8.96 8.59 24.11
CA PRO A 165 9.88 9.45 23.38
C PRO A 165 11.02 8.62 22.78
N LEU A 166 11.46 9.00 21.58
CA LEU A 166 12.59 8.35 20.92
C LEU A 166 13.90 8.71 21.64
N PRO A 167 14.81 7.73 21.84
CA PRO A 167 16.08 8.00 22.49
C PRO A 167 16.97 8.88 21.61
N ASN A 168 17.70 9.81 22.23
CA ASN A 168 18.64 10.69 21.53
C ASN A 168 19.82 9.86 20.95
N PRO A 169 20.05 9.85 19.62
CA PRO A 169 21.15 9.11 18.99
C PRO A 169 22.55 9.53 19.47
N ARG A 170 22.69 10.73 20.06
CA ARG A 170 23.95 11.25 20.59
C ARG A 170 24.20 10.88 22.06
N SER A 171 23.26 10.21 22.73
CA SER A 171 23.42 9.83 24.13
C SER A 171 24.33 8.60 24.28
N ALA A 172 25.16 8.57 25.34
CA ALA A 172 26.10 7.48 25.60
C ALA A 172 25.41 6.11 25.83
N GLY A 173 24.11 6.09 26.17
CA GLY A 173 23.31 4.88 26.36
C GLY A 173 22.48 4.49 25.13
N TYR A 174 22.67 5.14 23.97
CA TYR A 174 21.91 4.81 22.76
C TYR A 174 22.26 3.42 22.24
N THR A 175 21.23 2.62 21.97
CA THR A 175 21.37 1.36 21.25
C THR A 175 20.35 1.33 20.11
N GLU A 176 20.77 0.88 18.92
CA GLU A 176 19.87 0.80 17.76
C GLU A 176 18.70 -0.17 18.03
N VAL A 177 18.96 -1.26 18.75
CA VAL A 177 17.95 -2.24 19.15
C VAL A 177 16.92 -1.61 20.10
N GLY A 178 17.37 -0.86 21.10
CA GLY A 178 16.48 -0.14 22.02
C GLY A 178 15.64 0.93 21.32
N ALA A 179 16.25 1.69 20.40
CA ALA A 179 15.53 2.70 19.60
C ALA A 179 14.43 2.08 18.72
N ARG A 180 14.71 0.95 18.06
CA ARG A 180 13.71 0.22 17.27
C ARG A 180 12.58 -0.32 18.14
N ALA A 181 12.88 -0.89 19.31
CA ALA A 181 11.87 -1.38 20.23
C ALA A 181 10.98 -0.24 20.75
N GLN A 182 11.56 0.93 21.05
CA GLN A 182 10.81 2.12 21.48
C GLN A 182 9.91 2.64 20.35
N LEU A 183 10.42 2.74 19.12
CA LEU A 183 9.63 3.14 17.95
C LEU A 183 8.45 2.18 17.71
N ALA A 184 8.65 0.88 17.87
CA ALA A 184 7.58 -0.10 17.75
C ALA A 184 6.48 0.10 18.81
N ARG A 185 6.86 0.36 20.07
CA ARG A 185 5.90 0.68 21.16
C ARG A 185 5.15 1.98 20.89
N GLN A 186 5.85 3.00 20.40
CA GLN A 186 5.24 4.27 20.00
C GLN A 186 4.21 4.06 18.90
N ALA A 187 4.56 3.33 17.83
CA ALA A 187 3.67 3.05 16.71
C ALA A 187 2.43 2.24 17.15
N GLN A 188 2.62 1.20 17.96
CA GLN A 188 1.50 0.41 18.49
C GLN A 188 0.56 1.26 19.35
N THR A 189 1.13 2.12 20.21
CA THR A 189 0.35 3.01 21.07
C THR A 189 -0.40 4.06 20.26
N ALA A 190 0.25 4.66 19.26
CA ALA A 190 -0.38 5.61 18.35
C ALA A 190 -1.57 4.98 17.64
N HIS A 191 -1.42 3.74 17.14
CA HIS A 191 -2.50 3.00 16.50
C HIS A 191 -3.69 2.77 17.45
N THR A 192 -3.45 2.25 18.65
CA THR A 192 -4.52 2.02 19.64
C THR A 192 -5.25 3.31 20.05
N LEU A 193 -4.50 4.40 20.24
CA LEU A 193 -5.08 5.71 20.57
C LEU A 193 -5.87 6.28 19.39
N ALA A 194 -5.37 6.13 18.16
CA ALA A 194 -6.06 6.58 16.95
C ALA A 194 -7.40 5.85 16.79
N GLU A 195 -7.45 4.53 16.97
CA GLU A 195 -8.71 3.77 16.96
C GLU A 195 -9.68 4.24 18.04
N THR A 196 -9.16 4.50 19.25
CA THR A 196 -9.98 5.02 20.36
C THR A 196 -10.57 6.39 20.05
N TYR A 197 -9.77 7.30 19.49
CA TYR A 197 -10.25 8.63 19.14
C TYR A 197 -11.15 8.63 17.90
N LYS A 198 -10.89 7.79 16.90
CA LYS A 198 -11.78 7.59 15.74
C LYS A 198 -13.15 7.06 16.16
N LYS A 199 -13.22 6.13 17.11
CA LYS A 199 -14.50 5.72 17.74
C LYS A 199 -15.22 6.91 18.39
N GLY A 200 -14.48 7.79 19.07
CA GLY A 200 -15.04 9.03 19.63
C GLY A 200 -15.60 9.97 18.56
N VAL A 201 -14.93 10.09 17.41
CA VAL A 201 -15.42 10.85 16.25
C VAL A 201 -16.67 10.19 15.67
N ALA A 202 -16.66 8.88 15.48
CA ALA A 202 -17.79 8.10 14.97
C ALA A 202 -19.05 8.31 15.83
N ASN A 203 -18.91 8.18 17.15
CA ASN A 203 -19.98 8.43 18.11
C ASN A 203 -20.51 9.87 18.05
N ARG A 204 -19.63 10.87 17.89
CA ARG A 204 -20.04 12.28 17.80
C ARG A 204 -20.91 12.57 16.58
N TYR A 205 -20.62 11.94 15.45
CA TYR A 205 -21.35 12.15 14.20
C TYR A 205 -22.44 11.10 13.95
N GLY A 206 -22.64 10.15 14.88
CA GLY A 206 -23.64 9.09 14.74
C GLY A 206 -23.38 8.17 13.53
N ILE A 207 -22.12 7.87 13.24
CA ILE A 207 -21.71 7.03 12.11
C ILE A 207 -21.02 5.76 12.57
N ASP A 208 -21.12 4.71 11.74
CA ASP A 208 -20.39 3.48 11.94
C ASP A 208 -18.90 3.63 11.55
N MET A 209 -18.03 2.79 12.12
CA MET A 209 -16.60 2.76 11.79
C MET A 209 -16.32 2.43 10.33
N GLY A 210 -17.18 1.67 9.64
CA GLY A 210 -17.07 1.43 8.21
C GLY A 210 -17.18 2.73 7.39
N LYS A 211 -18.09 3.64 7.78
CA LYS A 211 -18.23 4.96 7.15
C LYS A 211 -17.05 5.89 7.42
N ILE A 212 -16.40 5.77 8.58
CA ILE A 212 -15.14 6.48 8.85
C ILE A 212 -14.10 6.09 7.79
N GLY A 213 -13.97 4.79 7.49
CA GLY A 213 -13.05 4.29 6.46
C GLY A 213 -13.36 4.83 5.06
N SER A 214 -14.63 4.87 4.66
CA SER A 214 -15.03 5.41 3.35
C SER A 214 -14.70 6.90 3.21
N ILE A 215 -14.97 7.69 4.27
CA ILE A 215 -14.68 9.13 4.31
C ILE A 215 -13.17 9.40 4.27
N ILE A 216 -12.36 8.59 4.95
CA ILE A 216 -10.88 8.70 4.88
C ILE A 216 -10.40 8.43 3.46
N SER A 217 -10.86 7.34 2.85
CA SER A 217 -10.47 6.97 1.48
C SER A 217 -10.87 8.04 0.46
N GLU A 218 -12.07 8.62 0.60
CA GLU A 218 -12.54 9.72 -0.23
C GLU A 218 -11.67 10.97 -0.04
N GLY A 219 -11.41 11.37 1.20
CA GLY A 219 -10.59 12.56 1.48
C GLY A 219 -9.15 12.45 0.97
N ILE A 220 -8.57 11.25 0.95
CA ILE A 220 -7.25 10.99 0.34
C ILE A 220 -7.33 11.05 -1.19
N HIS A 221 -8.37 10.46 -1.79
CA HIS A 221 -8.54 10.43 -3.25
C HIS A 221 -8.79 11.82 -3.85
N GLU A 222 -9.59 12.63 -3.16
CA GLU A 222 -10.01 13.98 -3.57
C GLU A 222 -9.09 15.10 -3.05
N ASP A 223 -7.95 14.74 -2.45
CA ASP A 223 -6.95 15.67 -1.88
C ASP A 223 -7.57 16.76 -0.97
N TRP A 224 -8.40 16.34 -0.02
CA TRP A 224 -9.03 17.28 0.90
C TRP A 224 -7.99 17.94 1.81
N ALA A 225 -8.06 19.27 1.88
CA ALA A 225 -7.14 20.07 2.69
C ALA A 225 -7.04 19.58 4.15
N LEU A 226 -5.81 19.29 4.56
CA LEU A 226 -5.47 18.89 5.92
C LEU A 226 -5.73 20.05 6.91
N PRO A 227 -6.12 19.73 8.17
CA PRO A 227 -6.22 20.75 9.21
C PRO A 227 -4.86 21.40 9.45
N LYS A 228 -4.85 22.71 9.70
CA LYS A 228 -3.63 23.40 10.14
C LYS A 228 -3.23 22.90 11.55
N PRO A 229 -1.93 22.69 11.80
CA PRO A 229 -1.41 22.28 13.11
C PRO A 229 -1.68 23.33 14.19
#